data_AF-A0A453EIT5-F1
#
_entry.id   AF-A0A453EIT5-F1
#
_cell.length_a   1.000
_cell.length_b   1.000
_cell.length_c   1.000
_cell.angle_alpha   90.00
_cell.angle_beta   90.00
_cell.angle_gamma   90.00
#
_symmetry.space_group_name_H-M   'P 1'
#
loop_
_entity.id
_entity.type
_entity.pdbx_description
1 polymer ?
#
loop_
_entity_poly.entity_id
_entity_poly.type
_entity_poly.pdbx_seq_one_letter_code
_entity_poly.pdbx_strand_id
1 'polypeptide(L)'
;KDTAVVLEDEDGHNYDAKYLGAKQGLSAGWRGFAINHDIKVGDVVVFQLVSSAKFQVYILRANNFTTTDGALGLLCLEAGKEKIPKEESSNDVKSEAGKEKIPKEESSIDVKSEEKPKVAQSDSSNLASESITDGIKFSDTAIDFDDVKDFSSFSIIVDGLAIDCEFPDQQRETYYELCCAQKSFLHKDLLKGLNITLVVGAIMETIDIAEGIRACKARVPSRKDFVVWKKNLQALKLLGMNVDFLLKRVDGLLSLPARPRAPAEVKLERARTVAKIKEVESRISSVKDTLEEIDVEMEEMESSAKIVDEMMQLLATAPW
;
A
#
# COMPACT_ATOMS: atom_id res chain seq x y z
N LYS A 1 14.42 -4.80 5.83
CA LYS A 1 15.01 -4.32 7.10
C LYS A 1 13.88 -3.90 8.01
N ASP A 2 14.02 -4.05 9.32
CA ASP A 2 13.02 -3.51 10.24
C ASP A 2 13.18 -1.99 10.35
N THR A 3 12.06 -1.29 10.43
CA THR A 3 12.02 0.18 10.43
C THR A 3 11.12 0.67 11.56
N ALA A 4 11.59 1.63 12.35
CA ALA A 4 10.75 2.33 13.31
C ALA A 4 9.79 3.24 12.55
N VAL A 5 8.50 3.21 12.89
CA VAL A 5 7.46 4.00 12.26
C VAL A 5 6.60 4.66 13.33
N VAL A 6 6.06 5.84 13.02
CA VAL A 6 5.14 6.57 13.90
C VAL A 6 3.73 6.46 13.32
N LEU A 7 2.76 6.13 14.16
CA LEU A 7 1.34 6.10 13.84
C LEU A 7 0.68 7.32 14.49
N GLU A 8 0.10 8.21 13.69
CA GLU A 8 -0.67 9.37 14.16
C GLU A 8 -2.16 9.05 14.08
N ASP A 9 -2.89 9.21 15.18
CA ASP A 9 -4.36 9.01 15.21
C ASP A 9 -5.14 10.25 14.72
N GLU A 10 -6.46 10.12 14.64
CA GLU A 10 -7.37 11.20 14.19
C GLU A 10 -7.32 12.44 15.09
N ASP A 11 -6.91 12.30 16.35
CA ASP A 11 -6.74 13.40 17.31
C ASP A 11 -5.33 14.03 17.26
N GLY A 12 -4.44 13.51 16.41
CA GLY A 12 -3.06 13.97 16.24
C GLY A 12 -2.05 13.37 17.23
N HIS A 13 -2.44 12.36 18.02
CA HIS A 13 -1.52 11.69 18.94
C HIS A 13 -0.61 10.72 18.18
N ASN A 14 0.67 10.74 18.54
CA ASN A 14 1.69 9.88 17.93
C ASN A 14 1.98 8.64 18.78
N TYR A 15 2.05 7.48 18.13
CA TYR A 15 2.36 6.19 18.72
C TYR A 15 3.50 5.54 17.97
N ASP A 16 4.56 5.16 18.69
CA ASP A 16 5.66 4.43 18.08
C ASP A 16 5.26 2.99 17.77
N ALA A 17 5.64 2.52 16.59
CA ALA A 17 5.53 1.12 16.18
C ALA A 17 6.76 0.69 15.38
N LYS A 18 6.91 -0.61 15.15
CA LYS A 18 8.01 -1.17 14.36
C LYS A 18 7.48 -1.98 13.19
N TYR A 19 7.78 -1.54 11.98
CA TYR A 19 7.50 -2.27 10.76
C TYR A 19 8.56 -3.35 10.53
N LEU A 20 8.12 -4.61 10.45
CA LEU A 20 8.94 -5.78 10.20
C LEU A 20 8.90 -6.11 8.72
N GLY A 21 9.82 -5.56 7.93
CA GLY A 21 9.80 -5.72 6.47
C GLY A 21 9.82 -7.18 5.99
N ALA A 22 10.50 -8.08 6.71
CA ALA A 22 10.53 -9.51 6.38
C ALA A 22 9.18 -10.22 6.58
N LYS A 23 8.34 -9.70 7.49
CA LYS A 23 7.02 -10.25 7.82
C LYS A 23 5.87 -9.43 7.27
N GLN A 24 6.18 -8.29 6.62
CA GLN A 24 5.21 -7.31 6.13
C GLN A 24 4.15 -6.97 7.20
N GLY A 25 4.59 -6.68 8.42
CA GLY A 25 3.67 -6.48 9.55
C GLY A 25 4.20 -5.51 10.60
N LEU A 26 3.29 -4.94 11.39
CA LEU A 26 3.60 -4.05 12.49
C LEU A 26 3.79 -4.82 13.81
N SER A 27 4.72 -4.35 14.63
CA SER A 27 5.07 -4.90 15.93
C SER A 27 5.49 -3.79 16.90
N ALA A 28 5.88 -4.14 18.13
CA ALA A 28 6.47 -3.24 19.13
C ALA A 28 5.78 -1.87 19.21
N GLY A 29 4.50 -1.87 19.63
CA GLY A 29 3.66 -0.68 19.73
C GLY A 29 2.27 -0.87 19.13
N TRP A 30 2.18 -1.62 18.03
CA TRP A 30 0.91 -1.92 17.35
C TRP A 30 -0.18 -2.48 18.26
N ARG A 31 0.17 -3.42 19.15
CA ARG A 31 -0.81 -4.00 20.09
C ARG A 31 -1.36 -2.94 21.05
N GLY A 32 -0.53 -2.02 21.53
CA GLY A 32 -0.96 -0.93 22.41
C GLY A 32 -1.89 0.02 21.68
N PHE A 33 -1.50 0.43 20.46
CA PHE A 33 -2.35 1.23 19.58
C PHE A 33 -3.73 0.58 19.36
N ALA A 34 -3.76 -0.69 18.97
CA ALA A 34 -5.01 -1.41 18.74
C ALA A 34 -5.92 -1.50 19.97
N ILE A 35 -5.35 -1.62 21.17
CA ILE A 35 -6.12 -1.64 22.43
C ILE A 35 -6.65 -0.24 22.76
N ASN A 36 -5.81 0.79 22.66
CA ASN A 36 -6.18 2.17 22.95
C ASN A 36 -7.33 2.66 22.06
N HIS A 37 -7.33 2.23 20.80
CA HIS A 37 -8.38 2.54 19.85
C HIS A 37 -9.46 1.46 19.75
N ASP A 38 -9.57 0.50 20.69
CA ASP A 38 -10.60 -0.56 20.68
C ASP A 38 -10.77 -1.25 19.30
N ILE A 39 -9.67 -1.48 18.57
CA ILE A 39 -9.70 -2.05 17.21
C ILE A 39 -10.09 -3.52 17.30
N LYS A 40 -11.18 -3.88 16.62
CA LYS A 40 -11.76 -5.23 16.66
C LYS A 40 -11.50 -5.97 15.36
N VAL A 41 -11.58 -7.31 15.45
CA VAL A 41 -11.54 -8.16 14.25
C VAL A 41 -12.72 -7.78 13.35
N GLY A 42 -12.40 -7.36 12.13
CA GLY A 42 -13.39 -6.89 11.15
C GLY A 42 -13.30 -5.39 10.85
N ASP A 43 -12.66 -4.61 11.73
CA ASP A 43 -12.35 -3.20 11.46
C ASP A 43 -11.25 -3.09 10.39
N VAL A 44 -11.28 -2.00 9.63
CA VAL A 44 -10.27 -1.67 8.62
C VAL A 44 -9.43 -0.52 9.15
N VAL A 45 -8.11 -0.67 9.03
CA VAL A 45 -7.14 0.33 9.45
C VAL A 45 -6.37 0.80 8.23
N VAL A 46 -6.53 2.06 7.88
CA VAL A 46 -5.89 2.69 6.72
C VAL A 46 -4.66 3.44 7.21
N PHE A 47 -3.50 3.16 6.61
CA PHE A 47 -2.24 3.83 6.91
C PHE A 47 -1.87 4.74 5.74
N GLN A 48 -1.96 6.05 5.93
CA GLN A 48 -1.53 7.04 4.95
C GLN A 48 -0.14 7.54 5.32
N LEU A 49 0.85 7.36 4.46
CA LEU A 49 2.19 7.90 4.67
C LEU A 49 2.15 9.43 4.53
N VAL A 50 2.44 10.16 5.61
CA VAL A 50 2.45 11.64 5.64
C VAL A 50 3.85 12.23 5.71
N SER A 51 4.83 11.46 6.18
CA SER A 51 6.25 11.82 6.21
C SER A 51 7.12 10.56 6.23
N SER A 52 8.44 10.70 6.13
CA SER A 52 9.38 9.57 6.21
C SER A 52 9.13 8.78 7.49
N ALA A 53 8.66 7.54 7.33
CA ALA A 53 8.30 6.62 8.41
C ALA A 53 7.19 7.13 9.38
N LYS A 54 6.33 8.05 8.95
CA LYS A 54 5.17 8.51 9.73
C LYS A 54 3.88 8.30 8.96
N PHE A 55 2.92 7.62 9.58
CA PHE A 55 1.63 7.28 9.00
C PHE A 55 0.49 7.93 9.78
N GLN A 56 -0.39 8.64 9.09
CA GLN A 56 -1.72 8.98 9.61
C GLN A 56 -2.59 7.72 9.54
N VAL A 57 -3.28 7.40 10.63
CA VAL A 57 -4.05 6.16 10.77
C VAL A 57 -5.54 6.47 10.90
N TYR A 58 -6.33 5.91 10.01
CA TYR A 58 -7.79 6.02 10.02
C TYR A 58 -8.42 4.67 10.31
N ILE A 59 -9.44 4.63 11.17
CA ILE A 59 -10.05 3.38 11.63
C ILE A 59 -11.52 3.32 11.22
N LEU A 60 -11.82 2.46 10.24
CA LEU A 60 -13.18 2.23 9.75
C LEU A 60 -13.80 1.04 10.50
N ARG A 61 -14.88 1.30 11.23
CA ARG A 61 -15.56 0.31 12.07
C ARG A 61 -16.54 -0.53 11.27
N ALA A 62 -16.52 -1.84 11.48
CA ALA A 62 -17.43 -2.76 10.80
C ALA A 62 -18.93 -2.48 11.09
N ASN A 63 -19.25 -1.83 12.22
CA ASN A 63 -20.63 -1.69 12.72
C ASN A 63 -21.29 -0.32 12.43
N ASN A 64 -20.60 0.64 11.82
CA ASN A 64 -21.06 2.05 11.77
C ASN A 64 -21.51 2.53 10.37
N PHE A 65 -22.13 1.68 9.54
CA PHE A 65 -22.65 2.07 8.21
C PHE A 65 -23.94 2.92 8.24
N THR A 66 -24.12 3.78 9.24
CA THR A 66 -25.05 4.90 9.10
C THR A 66 -24.28 6.05 8.46
N THR A 67 -24.80 6.59 7.36
CA THR A 67 -24.22 7.53 6.40
C THR A 67 -23.57 8.80 6.98
N THR A 68 -23.61 9.00 8.29
CA THR A 68 -23.07 10.16 9.02
C THR A 68 -21.73 9.91 9.71
N ASP A 69 -21.30 8.66 9.95
CA ASP A 69 -20.11 8.37 10.78
C ASP A 69 -18.85 8.04 9.93
N GLY A 70 -19.03 7.56 8.70
CA GLY A 70 -17.93 7.46 7.72
C GLY A 70 -17.36 8.83 7.30
N ALA A 71 -18.12 9.91 7.53
CA ALA A 71 -17.69 11.28 7.30
C ALA A 71 -16.78 11.81 8.43
N LEU A 72 -16.78 11.22 9.62
CA LEU A 72 -15.97 11.68 10.75
C LEU A 72 -14.47 11.38 10.56
N GLY A 73 -14.12 10.20 10.02
CA GLY A 73 -12.74 9.92 9.59
C GLY A 73 -12.27 10.79 8.41
N LEU A 74 -13.22 11.43 7.71
CA LEU A 74 -13.05 12.20 6.48
C LEU A 74 -12.81 13.70 6.76
N LEU A 75 -13.40 14.25 7.84
CA LEU A 75 -13.13 15.62 8.29
C LEU A 75 -11.67 15.82 8.74
N CYS A 76 -10.97 14.74 9.13
CA CYS A 76 -9.55 14.79 9.49
C CYS A 76 -8.61 14.81 8.27
N LEU A 77 -9.06 14.41 7.07
CA LEU A 77 -8.27 14.45 5.83
C LEU A 77 -8.10 15.88 5.28
N GLU A 78 -9.07 16.76 5.49
CA GLU A 78 -9.02 18.15 5.03
C GLU A 78 -8.27 19.10 5.99
N ALA A 79 -8.16 18.75 7.28
CA ALA A 79 -7.58 19.62 8.31
C ALA A 79 -6.04 19.71 8.29
N GLY A 80 -5.34 18.86 7.52
CA GLY A 80 -3.87 18.83 7.45
C GLY A 80 -3.22 19.91 6.57
N LYS A 81 -3.99 20.73 5.85
CA LYS A 81 -3.46 21.84 5.04
C LYS A 81 -3.56 23.17 5.79
N GLU A 82 -2.71 23.38 6.79
CA GLU A 82 -2.10 24.68 7.08
C GLU A 82 -1.19 24.58 8.31
N LYS A 83 0.13 24.69 8.06
CA LYS A 83 1.09 25.53 8.82
C LYS A 83 2.50 25.25 8.30
N ILE A 84 2.98 26.16 7.45
CA ILE A 84 4.40 26.35 7.20
C ILE A 84 4.98 27.09 8.41
N PRO A 85 5.95 26.55 9.17
CA PRO A 85 6.73 27.37 10.09
C PRO A 85 7.72 28.20 9.26
N LYS A 86 7.62 29.53 9.34
CA LYS A 86 8.70 30.42 8.91
C LYS A 86 9.86 30.26 9.88
N GLU A 87 11.02 29.85 9.36
CA GLU A 87 12.28 29.90 10.08
C GLU A 87 12.60 31.35 10.48
N GLU A 88 12.85 31.54 11.78
CA GLU A 88 13.51 32.73 12.31
C GLU A 88 15.02 32.57 12.09
N SER A 89 15.62 33.49 11.33
CA SER A 89 17.06 33.75 11.39
C SER A 89 17.27 35.08 12.13
N SER A 90 17.95 34.97 13.26
CA SER A 90 18.47 36.06 14.08
C SER A 90 19.31 37.07 13.29
N ASN A 91 19.16 38.36 13.59
CA ASN A 91 20.26 39.21 14.05
C ASN A 91 19.75 40.57 14.57
N ASP A 92 20.36 41.00 15.66
CA ASP A 92 20.11 42.20 16.45
C ASP A 92 20.32 43.55 15.70
N VAL A 93 19.61 44.60 16.14
CA VAL A 93 20.16 45.78 16.86
C VAL A 93 19.11 46.92 16.95
N LYS A 94 18.65 47.17 18.18
CA LYS A 94 18.41 48.46 18.90
C LYS A 94 17.90 49.71 18.16
N SER A 95 16.71 50.22 18.54
CA SER A 95 16.52 51.47 19.34
C SER A 95 15.07 52.01 19.41
N GLU A 96 14.61 52.23 20.65
CA GLU A 96 13.79 53.33 21.21
C GLU A 96 12.62 54.01 20.44
N ALA A 97 11.45 53.96 21.11
CA ALA A 97 10.51 55.05 21.41
C ALA A 97 9.57 55.67 20.35
N GLY A 98 8.26 55.61 20.64
CA GLY A 98 7.38 56.80 20.55
C GLY A 98 6.24 56.82 19.51
N LYS A 99 5.00 56.69 20.02
CA LYS A 99 3.77 57.42 19.66
C LYS A 99 3.30 57.60 18.19
N GLU A 100 2.09 57.06 17.96
CA GLU A 100 0.87 57.77 17.52
C GLU A 100 0.79 58.43 16.11
N LYS A 101 -0.29 58.07 15.39
CA LYS A 101 -1.18 58.90 14.52
C LYS A 101 -1.31 58.52 13.02
N ILE A 102 -2.58 58.33 12.68
CA ILE A 102 -3.28 58.46 11.37
C ILE A 102 -3.17 59.93 10.90
N PRO A 103 -3.08 60.25 9.58
CA PRO A 103 -4.26 60.50 8.70
C PRO A 103 -4.07 59.95 7.26
N LYS A 104 -5.06 59.25 6.68
CA LYS A 104 -6.11 59.79 5.78
C LYS A 104 -5.64 60.90 4.84
N GLU A 105 -5.66 60.63 3.54
CA GLU A 105 -6.15 61.61 2.55
C GLU A 105 -6.88 60.89 1.42
N GLU A 106 -8.08 61.39 1.17
CA GLU A 106 -9.01 61.01 0.12
C GLU A 106 -8.61 61.77 -1.17
N SER A 107 -8.75 61.14 -2.34
CA SER A 107 -9.33 61.87 -3.47
C SER A 107 -10.14 60.94 -4.36
N SER A 108 -11.43 61.24 -4.36
CA SER A 108 -12.48 60.87 -5.30
C SER A 108 -12.14 61.30 -6.73
N ILE A 109 -12.67 60.59 -7.74
CA ILE A 109 -13.68 61.11 -8.68
C ILE A 109 -14.23 59.96 -9.54
N ASP A 110 -15.56 59.89 -9.55
CA ASP A 110 -16.46 59.08 -10.36
C ASP A 110 -16.30 59.27 -11.89
N VAL A 111 -16.69 58.28 -12.70
CA VAL A 111 -18.00 58.24 -13.40
C VAL A 111 -18.06 57.06 -14.39
N LYS A 112 -19.07 56.23 -14.11
CA LYS A 112 -19.81 55.20 -14.85
C LYS A 112 -20.02 55.45 -16.36
N SER A 113 -20.05 54.38 -17.18
CA SER A 113 -21.24 53.95 -17.97
C SER A 113 -20.98 52.73 -18.86
N GLU A 114 -22.04 51.93 -18.97
CA GLU A 114 -22.22 50.64 -19.65
C GLU A 114 -22.14 50.75 -21.19
N GLU A 115 -21.80 49.64 -21.87
CA GLU A 115 -22.71 48.93 -22.80
C GLU A 115 -22.00 47.74 -23.51
N LYS A 116 -22.71 46.61 -23.60
CA LYS A 116 -22.47 45.53 -24.58
C LYS A 116 -23.27 45.85 -25.87
N PRO A 117 -22.84 45.37 -27.05
CA PRO A 117 -23.55 44.20 -27.61
C PRO A 117 -22.72 43.22 -28.48
N LYS A 118 -23.06 41.93 -28.30
CA LYS A 118 -23.30 40.80 -29.24
C LYS A 118 -22.51 40.61 -30.58
N VAL A 119 -21.96 39.39 -30.67
CA VAL A 119 -22.02 38.35 -31.76
C VAL A 119 -21.09 38.48 -32.97
N ALA A 120 -20.23 37.45 -33.16
CA ALA A 120 -20.01 36.74 -34.43
C ALA A 120 -19.27 35.41 -34.20
N GLN A 121 -19.70 34.36 -34.90
CA GLN A 121 -19.06 33.04 -34.98
C GLN A 121 -17.81 33.10 -35.86
N SER A 122 -16.78 32.31 -35.54
CA SER A 122 -15.89 31.71 -36.56
C SER A 122 -15.14 30.51 -35.99
N ASP A 123 -15.44 29.34 -36.51
CA ASP A 123 -14.55 28.18 -36.52
C ASP A 123 -13.24 28.54 -37.23
N SER A 124 -12.09 28.11 -36.71
CA SER A 124 -10.94 27.63 -37.50
C SER A 124 -9.73 27.35 -36.60
N SER A 125 -9.37 26.07 -36.52
CA SER A 125 -8.01 25.53 -36.42
C SER A 125 -7.04 26.15 -35.40
N ASN A 126 -6.71 25.39 -34.36
CA ASN A 126 -5.34 25.41 -33.83
C ASN A 126 -4.84 23.98 -33.64
N LEU A 127 -3.97 23.60 -34.58
CA LEU A 127 -3.02 22.51 -34.45
C LEU A 127 -1.89 22.97 -33.51
N ALA A 128 -1.60 22.09 -32.55
CA ALA A 128 -0.32 21.93 -31.86
C ALA A 128 0.28 23.16 -31.16
N SER A 129 0.15 23.15 -29.84
CA SER A 129 1.28 23.41 -28.97
C SER A 129 1.25 22.36 -27.88
N GLU A 130 2.00 21.28 -28.12
CA GLU A 130 2.45 20.37 -27.07
C GLU A 130 3.15 21.20 -25.99
N SER A 131 2.54 21.23 -24.81
CA SER A 131 3.28 21.43 -23.58
C SER A 131 3.00 20.20 -22.74
N ILE A 132 4.04 19.39 -22.57
CA ILE A 132 4.09 18.26 -21.64
C ILE A 132 3.95 18.86 -20.25
N THR A 133 2.73 18.88 -19.73
CA THR A 133 2.49 18.96 -18.30
C THR A 133 1.67 17.73 -17.95
N ASP A 134 2.36 16.77 -17.36
CA ASP A 134 1.85 15.52 -16.84
C ASP A 134 1.02 15.84 -15.59
N GLY A 135 -0.18 16.38 -15.82
CA GLY A 135 -0.99 17.05 -14.82
C GLY A 135 -2.42 16.53 -14.82
N ILE A 136 -2.75 15.77 -13.76
CA ILE A 136 -4.03 15.79 -13.03
C ILE A 136 -5.11 16.61 -13.74
N LYS A 137 -5.92 15.95 -14.58
CA LYS A 137 -7.01 16.59 -15.32
C LYS A 137 -8.26 16.63 -14.45
N PHE A 138 -8.65 17.82 -14.03
CA PHE A 138 -9.91 18.05 -13.35
C PHE A 138 -11.05 17.98 -14.36
N SER A 139 -12.06 17.15 -14.09
CA SER A 139 -13.29 17.07 -14.87
C SER A 139 -14.46 17.47 -13.98
N ASP A 140 -15.09 18.61 -14.28
CA ASP A 140 -16.24 19.16 -13.52
C ASP A 140 -17.55 18.40 -13.76
N THR A 141 -17.57 17.45 -14.71
CA THR A 141 -18.76 16.63 -15.02
C THR A 141 -18.58 15.20 -14.55
N ALA A 142 -19.46 14.76 -13.66
CA ALA A 142 -19.63 13.35 -13.31
C ALA A 142 -20.16 12.61 -14.54
N ILE A 143 -19.30 11.78 -15.16
CA ILE A 143 -19.67 10.93 -16.29
C ILE A 143 -20.47 9.76 -15.72
N ASP A 144 -21.68 9.52 -16.23
CA ASP A 144 -22.42 8.33 -15.87
C ASP A 144 -21.87 7.12 -16.64
N PHE A 145 -21.89 5.94 -16.03
CA PHE A 145 -21.33 4.76 -16.69
C PHE A 145 -22.08 4.39 -17.98
N ASP A 146 -23.36 4.75 -18.07
CA ASP A 146 -24.19 4.55 -19.25
C ASP A 146 -23.69 5.34 -20.49
N ASP A 147 -22.90 6.41 -20.27
CA ASP A 147 -22.31 7.21 -21.35
C ASP A 147 -21.00 6.61 -21.90
N VAL A 148 -20.39 5.65 -21.19
CA VAL A 148 -19.14 4.99 -21.60
C VAL A 148 -19.47 3.89 -22.63
N LYS A 149 -19.05 4.11 -23.88
CA LYS A 149 -19.35 3.19 -24.98
C LYS A 149 -18.22 2.21 -25.29
N ASP A 150 -16.98 2.63 -25.03
CA ASP A 150 -15.77 1.89 -25.35
C ASP A 150 -14.64 2.25 -24.37
N PHE A 151 -13.51 1.54 -24.49
CA PHE A 151 -12.34 1.79 -23.65
C PHE A 151 -11.76 3.20 -23.84
N SER A 152 -11.88 3.79 -25.03
CA SER A 152 -11.38 5.14 -25.33
C SER A 152 -12.14 6.24 -24.59
N SER A 153 -13.43 6.01 -24.33
CA SER A 153 -14.32 6.91 -23.58
C SER A 153 -14.36 6.61 -22.08
N PHE A 154 -13.68 5.55 -21.62
CA PHE A 154 -13.57 5.20 -20.21
C PHE A 154 -12.53 6.09 -19.52
N SER A 155 -12.86 6.63 -18.34
CA SER A 155 -11.93 7.35 -17.48
C SER A 155 -12.23 7.02 -16.02
N ILE A 156 -11.18 6.80 -15.23
CA ILE A 156 -11.29 6.55 -13.79
C ILE A 156 -11.22 7.92 -13.10
N ILE A 157 -12.37 8.39 -12.61
CA ILE A 157 -12.51 9.72 -12.00
C ILE A 157 -12.88 9.56 -10.52
N VAL A 158 -12.07 10.15 -9.63
CA VAL A 158 -12.25 10.11 -8.18
C VAL A 158 -12.19 11.53 -7.65
N ASP A 159 -13.23 11.97 -6.94
CA ASP A 159 -13.33 13.36 -6.43
C ASP A 159 -13.06 14.44 -7.50
N GLY A 160 -13.54 14.21 -8.73
CA GLY A 160 -13.37 15.13 -9.87
C GLY A 160 -12.01 15.04 -10.56
N LEU A 161 -11.11 14.16 -10.09
CA LEU A 161 -9.79 13.95 -10.67
C LEU A 161 -9.74 12.68 -11.51
N ALA A 162 -9.34 12.81 -12.79
CA ALA A 162 -8.96 11.67 -13.61
C ALA A 162 -7.60 11.10 -13.17
N ILE A 163 -7.57 9.81 -12.83
CA ILE A 163 -6.39 9.08 -12.35
C ILE A 163 -5.94 7.98 -13.31
N ASP A 164 -6.34 8.07 -14.59
CA ASP A 164 -6.04 7.06 -15.61
C ASP A 164 -4.54 6.78 -15.78
N CYS A 165 -3.69 7.80 -15.63
CA CYS A 165 -2.23 7.72 -15.75
C CYS A 165 -1.56 6.88 -14.66
N GLU A 166 -2.24 6.63 -13.55
CA GLU A 166 -1.71 5.83 -12.42
C GLU A 166 -1.74 4.32 -12.72
N PHE A 167 -2.35 3.90 -13.83
CA PHE A 167 -2.53 2.51 -14.21
C PHE A 167 -1.81 2.21 -15.52
N PRO A 168 -1.06 1.10 -15.61
CA PRO A 168 -0.63 0.62 -16.92
C PRO A 168 -1.82 0.14 -17.73
N ASP A 169 -1.72 0.22 -19.06
CA ASP A 169 -2.84 0.02 -19.98
C ASP A 169 -3.58 -1.31 -19.77
N GLN A 170 -2.84 -2.40 -19.55
CA GLN A 170 -3.42 -3.73 -19.35
C GLN A 170 -4.29 -3.82 -18.09
N GLN A 171 -3.85 -3.22 -16.99
CA GLN A 171 -4.59 -3.17 -15.74
C GLN A 171 -5.84 -2.29 -15.90
N ARG A 172 -5.71 -1.14 -16.58
CA ARG A 172 -6.83 -0.24 -16.84
C ARG A 172 -7.88 -0.90 -17.74
N GLU A 173 -7.47 -1.62 -18.78
CA GLU A 173 -8.35 -2.41 -19.64
C GLU A 173 -9.08 -3.49 -18.83
N THR A 174 -8.36 -4.20 -17.98
CA THR A 174 -8.94 -5.22 -17.10
C THR A 174 -9.96 -4.62 -16.13
N TYR A 175 -9.67 -3.45 -15.57
CA TYR A 175 -10.62 -2.75 -14.70
C TYR A 175 -11.86 -2.29 -15.45
N TYR A 176 -11.68 -1.78 -16.67
CA TYR A 176 -12.78 -1.43 -17.56
C TYR A 176 -13.69 -2.64 -17.84
N GLU A 177 -13.13 -3.81 -18.15
CA GLU A 177 -13.90 -5.05 -18.34
C GLU A 177 -14.73 -5.41 -17.10
N LEU A 178 -14.15 -5.25 -15.90
CA LEU A 178 -14.87 -5.50 -14.64
C LEU A 178 -16.01 -4.51 -14.44
N CYS A 179 -15.80 -3.23 -14.72
CA CYS A 179 -16.85 -2.20 -14.67
C CYS A 179 -17.96 -2.52 -15.68
N CYS A 180 -17.61 -2.92 -16.90
CA CYS A 180 -18.57 -3.33 -17.94
C CYS A 180 -19.41 -4.53 -17.50
N ALA A 181 -18.78 -5.54 -16.89
CA ALA A 181 -19.49 -6.70 -16.39
C ALA A 181 -20.50 -6.35 -15.28
N GLN A 182 -20.24 -5.29 -14.51
CA GLN A 182 -21.16 -4.78 -13.49
C GLN A 182 -22.05 -3.64 -13.97
N LYS A 183 -21.85 -3.14 -15.20
CA LYS A 183 -22.52 -1.95 -15.74
C LYS A 183 -22.43 -0.75 -14.80
N SER A 184 -21.29 -0.57 -14.16
CA SER A 184 -21.08 0.49 -13.18
C SER A 184 -19.59 0.70 -12.94
N PHE A 185 -19.19 1.93 -12.63
CA PHE A 185 -17.88 2.20 -12.06
C PHE A 185 -17.77 1.52 -10.69
N LEU A 186 -16.80 0.61 -10.53
CA LEU A 186 -16.66 -0.12 -9.26
C LEU A 186 -16.25 0.80 -8.09
N HIS A 187 -15.72 1.98 -8.39
CA HIS A 187 -15.29 3.00 -7.43
C HIS A 187 -16.34 4.10 -7.22
N LYS A 188 -17.58 3.96 -7.73
CA LYS A 188 -18.61 5.01 -7.66
C LYS A 188 -18.97 5.43 -6.24
N ASP A 189 -19.06 4.45 -5.34
CA ASP A 189 -19.49 4.65 -3.95
C ASP A 189 -18.30 4.70 -2.99
N LEU A 190 -17.08 4.86 -3.52
CA LEU A 190 -15.89 4.99 -2.71
C LEU A 190 -16.02 6.21 -1.79
N LEU A 191 -15.50 6.10 -0.56
CA LEU A 191 -15.49 7.21 0.37
C LEU A 191 -14.79 8.41 -0.28
N LYS A 192 -15.41 9.59 -0.15
CA LYS A 192 -14.86 10.85 -0.65
C LYS A 192 -13.57 11.19 0.11
N GLY A 193 -12.72 12.03 -0.47
CA GLY A 193 -11.52 12.56 0.18
C GLY A 193 -10.44 11.51 0.46
N LEU A 194 -10.58 10.27 -0.01
CA LEU A 194 -9.52 9.28 0.12
C LEU A 194 -8.29 9.72 -0.68
N ASN A 195 -7.12 9.44 -0.13
CA ASN A 195 -5.87 9.71 -0.83
C ASN A 195 -5.81 8.91 -2.14
N ILE A 196 -5.45 9.56 -3.26
CA ILE A 196 -5.40 8.96 -4.60
C ILE A 196 -4.58 7.67 -4.63
N THR A 197 -3.44 7.62 -3.92
CA THR A 197 -2.60 6.42 -3.85
C THR A 197 -3.34 5.23 -3.23
N LEU A 198 -4.17 5.48 -2.22
CA LEU A 198 -5.01 4.43 -1.62
C LEU A 198 -6.08 3.96 -2.61
N VAL A 199 -6.69 4.88 -3.36
CA VAL A 199 -7.71 4.54 -4.35
C VAL A 199 -7.12 3.72 -5.49
N VAL A 200 -5.95 4.13 -6.01
CA VAL A 200 -5.19 3.36 -7.00
C VAL A 200 -4.88 1.97 -6.46
N GLY A 201 -4.37 1.86 -5.23
CA GLY A 201 -4.11 0.58 -4.58
C GLY A 201 -5.37 -0.30 -4.44
N ALA A 202 -6.51 0.29 -4.09
CA ALA A 202 -7.78 -0.42 -3.97
C ALA A 202 -8.28 -0.97 -5.32
N ILE A 203 -8.14 -0.19 -6.39
CA ILE A 203 -8.47 -0.60 -7.75
C ILE A 203 -7.51 -1.71 -8.22
N MET A 204 -6.21 -1.55 -8.03
CA MET A 204 -5.20 -2.57 -8.37
C MET A 204 -5.45 -3.89 -7.65
N GLU A 205 -5.68 -3.87 -6.34
CA GLU A 205 -5.97 -5.08 -5.58
C GLU A 205 -7.25 -5.76 -6.08
N THR A 206 -8.26 -4.98 -6.49
CA THR A 206 -9.49 -5.51 -7.10
C THR A 206 -9.20 -6.24 -8.42
N ILE A 207 -8.34 -5.67 -9.25
CA ILE A 207 -7.89 -6.24 -10.52
C ILE A 207 -7.12 -7.54 -10.26
N ASP A 208 -6.13 -7.52 -9.37
CA ASP A 208 -5.26 -8.65 -9.05
C ASP A 208 -6.07 -9.84 -8.51
N ILE A 209 -7.06 -9.59 -7.65
CA ILE A 209 -7.96 -10.63 -7.15
C ILE A 209 -8.82 -11.19 -8.30
N ALA A 210 -9.36 -10.35 -9.17
CA ALA A 210 -10.17 -10.80 -10.30
C ALA A 210 -9.37 -11.63 -11.31
N GLU A 211 -8.12 -11.24 -11.57
CA GLU A 211 -7.17 -12.03 -12.37
C GLU A 211 -6.81 -13.35 -11.69
N GLY A 212 -6.52 -13.33 -10.39
CA GLY A 212 -6.27 -14.53 -9.60
C GLY A 212 -7.43 -15.52 -9.67
N ILE A 213 -8.66 -15.03 -9.57
CA ILE A 213 -9.87 -15.84 -9.73
C ILE A 213 -9.98 -16.42 -11.16
N ARG A 214 -9.70 -15.63 -12.21
CA ARG A 214 -9.70 -16.12 -13.60
C ARG A 214 -8.62 -17.18 -13.83
N ALA A 215 -7.44 -17.00 -13.23
CA ALA A 215 -6.29 -17.91 -13.34
C ALA A 215 -6.52 -19.25 -12.61
N CYS A 216 -7.54 -19.38 -11.77
CA CYS A 216 -7.93 -20.64 -11.11
C CYS A 216 -8.16 -21.79 -12.10
N LYS A 217 -8.45 -21.48 -13.38
CA LYS A 217 -8.60 -22.48 -14.46
C LYS A 217 -7.28 -23.19 -14.78
N ALA A 218 -6.14 -22.52 -14.62
CA ALA A 218 -4.81 -23.01 -15.03
C ALA A 218 -3.91 -23.38 -13.83
N ARG A 219 -4.06 -22.70 -12.70
CA ARG A 219 -3.30 -22.92 -11.46
C ARG A 219 -4.29 -23.10 -10.32
N VAL A 220 -4.07 -24.07 -9.44
CA VAL A 220 -4.91 -24.28 -8.26
C VAL A 220 -4.40 -23.37 -7.13
N PRO A 221 -5.11 -22.30 -6.74
CA PRO A 221 -4.73 -21.50 -5.58
C PRO A 221 -4.94 -22.31 -4.30
N SER A 222 -4.20 -21.96 -3.25
CA SER A 222 -4.39 -22.57 -1.95
C SER A 222 -5.71 -22.09 -1.34
N ARG A 223 -6.35 -22.92 -0.50
CA ARG A 223 -7.54 -22.48 0.26
C ARG A 223 -7.26 -21.24 1.12
N LYS A 224 -6.00 -21.01 1.52
CA LYS A 224 -5.60 -19.82 2.27
C LYS A 224 -5.66 -18.57 1.40
N ASP A 225 -5.34 -18.67 0.12
CA ASP A 225 -5.35 -17.54 -0.83
C ASP A 225 -6.77 -16.98 -0.97
N PHE A 226 -7.76 -17.85 -1.12
CA PHE A 226 -9.17 -17.46 -1.15
C PHE A 226 -9.64 -16.78 0.14
N VAL A 227 -9.13 -17.20 1.31
CA VAL A 227 -9.46 -16.56 2.59
C VAL A 227 -8.85 -15.16 2.66
N VAL A 228 -7.63 -14.96 2.15
CA VAL A 228 -6.99 -13.64 2.07
C VAL A 228 -7.78 -12.75 1.12
N TRP A 229 -8.08 -13.21 -0.10
CA TRP A 229 -8.88 -12.46 -1.07
C TRP A 229 -10.24 -12.06 -0.51
N LYS A 230 -10.93 -12.98 0.20
CA LYS A 230 -12.20 -12.67 0.85
C LYS A 230 -12.07 -11.49 1.83
N LYS A 231 -11.04 -11.50 2.67
CA LYS A 231 -10.81 -10.40 3.64
C LYS A 231 -10.47 -9.09 2.95
N ASN A 232 -9.64 -9.12 1.91
CA ASN A 232 -9.29 -7.93 1.14
C ASN A 232 -10.53 -7.35 0.46
N LEU A 233 -11.34 -8.18 -0.20
CA LEU A 233 -12.60 -7.74 -0.81
C LEU A 233 -13.60 -7.22 0.22
N GLN A 234 -13.66 -7.80 1.42
CA GLN A 234 -14.47 -7.25 2.51
C GLN A 234 -13.98 -5.85 2.90
N ALA A 235 -12.67 -5.64 3.05
CA ALA A 235 -12.10 -4.33 3.34
C ALA A 235 -12.36 -3.30 2.23
N LEU A 236 -12.18 -3.71 0.96
CA LEU A 236 -12.48 -2.87 -0.20
C LEU A 236 -13.97 -2.48 -0.24
N LYS A 237 -14.86 -3.42 0.09
CA LYS A 237 -16.30 -3.13 0.22
C LYS A 237 -16.57 -2.10 1.33
N LEU A 238 -15.87 -2.18 2.46
CA LEU A 238 -16.00 -1.21 3.56
C LEU A 238 -15.55 0.20 3.14
N LEU A 239 -14.57 0.29 2.22
CA LEU A 239 -14.14 1.55 1.59
C LEU A 239 -15.13 2.10 0.54
N GLY A 240 -16.16 1.33 0.18
CA GLY A 240 -17.17 1.71 -0.82
C GLY A 240 -16.93 1.13 -2.22
N MET A 241 -15.97 0.22 -2.41
CA MET A 241 -15.81 -0.46 -3.69
C MET A 241 -16.96 -1.46 -3.93
N ASN A 242 -17.53 -1.44 -5.13
CA ASN A 242 -18.50 -2.42 -5.58
C ASN A 242 -17.80 -3.74 -5.98
N VAL A 243 -17.59 -4.61 -5.00
CA VAL A 243 -16.88 -5.89 -5.18
C VAL A 243 -17.71 -7.12 -4.78
N ASP A 244 -19.02 -6.96 -4.59
CA ASP A 244 -19.92 -8.03 -4.14
C ASP A 244 -19.94 -9.24 -5.08
N PHE A 245 -19.79 -9.01 -6.38
CA PHE A 245 -19.73 -10.07 -7.38
C PHE A 245 -18.46 -10.94 -7.23
N LEU A 246 -17.33 -10.33 -6.86
CA LEU A 246 -16.09 -11.05 -6.56
C LEU A 246 -16.21 -11.80 -5.23
N LEU A 247 -16.77 -11.18 -4.19
CA LEU A 247 -17.04 -11.84 -2.91
C LEU A 247 -17.88 -13.10 -3.08
N LYS A 248 -19.00 -13.00 -3.80
CA LYS A 248 -19.86 -14.15 -4.12
C LYS A 248 -19.10 -15.26 -4.84
N ARG A 249 -18.21 -14.90 -5.76
CA ARG A 249 -17.39 -15.88 -6.51
C ARG A 249 -16.35 -16.55 -5.61
N VAL A 250 -15.66 -15.79 -4.76
CA VAL A 250 -14.70 -16.34 -3.77
C VAL A 250 -15.41 -17.25 -2.76
N ASP A 251 -16.58 -16.86 -2.27
CA ASP A 251 -17.39 -17.70 -1.39
C ASP A 251 -17.84 -19.00 -2.07
N GLY A 252 -18.26 -18.91 -3.34
CA GLY A 252 -18.53 -20.07 -4.17
C GLY A 252 -17.32 -21.01 -4.23
N LEU A 253 -16.13 -20.48 -4.52
CA LEU A 253 -14.88 -21.25 -4.57
C LEU A 253 -14.50 -21.87 -3.21
N LEU A 254 -14.73 -21.17 -2.11
CA LEU A 254 -14.47 -21.66 -0.74
C LEU A 254 -15.46 -22.75 -0.30
N SER A 255 -16.68 -22.72 -0.85
CA SER A 255 -17.74 -23.69 -0.58
C SER A 255 -17.58 -24.99 -1.38
N LEU A 256 -16.78 -24.98 -2.46
CA LEU A 256 -16.52 -26.17 -3.24
C LEU A 256 -15.78 -27.20 -2.37
N PRO A 257 -16.20 -28.48 -2.39
CA PRO A 257 -15.43 -29.53 -1.76
C PRO A 257 -14.04 -29.54 -2.39
N ALA A 258 -13.01 -29.78 -1.58
CA ALA A 258 -11.65 -29.92 -2.08
C ALA A 258 -11.70 -30.93 -3.24
N ARG A 259 -11.37 -30.49 -4.46
CA ARG A 259 -11.39 -31.35 -5.64
C ARG A 259 -10.58 -32.60 -5.28
N PRO A 260 -11.10 -33.82 -5.52
CA PRO A 260 -10.30 -35.03 -5.36
C PRO A 260 -9.03 -34.81 -6.17
N ARG A 261 -7.88 -34.72 -5.50
CA ARG A 261 -6.60 -34.47 -6.17
C ARG A 261 -6.47 -35.51 -7.27
N ALA A 262 -6.32 -35.07 -8.51
CA ALA A 262 -6.16 -36.01 -9.61
C ALA A 262 -4.92 -36.87 -9.30
N PRO A 263 -4.94 -38.19 -9.56
CA PRO A 263 -3.78 -39.05 -9.28
C PRO A 263 -2.48 -38.54 -9.92
N ALA A 264 -2.57 -37.82 -11.04
CA ALA A 264 -1.43 -37.18 -11.72
C ALA A 264 -0.81 -36.03 -10.90
N GLU A 265 -1.65 -35.23 -10.22
CA GLU A 265 -1.19 -34.09 -9.41
C GLU A 265 -0.50 -34.56 -8.14
N VAL A 266 -1.04 -35.60 -7.49
CA VAL A 266 -0.40 -36.26 -6.34
C VAL A 266 0.92 -36.92 -6.76
N LYS A 267 1.00 -37.51 -7.95
CA LYS A 267 2.24 -38.10 -8.48
C LYS A 267 3.30 -37.04 -8.76
N LEU A 268 2.92 -35.89 -9.32
CA LEU A 268 3.85 -34.79 -9.59
C LEU A 268 4.35 -34.14 -8.30
N GLU A 269 3.46 -33.90 -7.33
CA GLU A 269 3.85 -33.45 -6.00
C GLU A 269 4.83 -34.46 -5.38
N ARG A 270 4.48 -35.75 -5.38
CA ARG A 270 5.31 -36.79 -4.77
C ARG A 270 6.69 -36.82 -5.42
N ALA A 271 6.75 -36.68 -6.74
CA ALA A 271 8.01 -36.60 -7.47
C ALA A 271 8.86 -35.38 -7.04
N ARG A 272 8.24 -34.20 -6.87
CA ARG A 272 8.94 -33.02 -6.35
C ARG A 272 9.44 -33.22 -4.93
N THR A 273 8.62 -33.79 -4.06
CA THR A 273 9.00 -34.00 -2.66
C THR A 273 10.07 -35.07 -2.53
N VAL A 274 10.02 -36.14 -3.34
CA VAL A 274 11.10 -37.13 -3.45
C VAL A 274 12.38 -36.50 -3.99
N ALA A 275 12.30 -35.59 -4.97
CA ALA A 275 13.48 -34.88 -5.48
C ALA A 275 14.14 -34.01 -4.40
N LYS A 276 13.33 -33.30 -3.60
CA LYS A 276 13.82 -32.52 -2.44
C LYS A 276 14.44 -33.42 -1.36
N ILE A 277 13.86 -34.59 -1.09
CA ILE A 277 14.44 -35.57 -0.17
C ILE A 277 15.82 -36.01 -0.66
N LYS A 278 15.95 -36.37 -1.95
CA LYS A 278 17.24 -36.74 -2.54
C LYS A 278 18.28 -35.61 -2.47
N GLU A 279 17.85 -34.37 -2.68
CA GLU A 279 18.72 -33.21 -2.54
C GLU A 279 19.21 -33.04 -1.09
N VAL A 280 18.32 -33.19 -0.11
CA VAL A 280 18.68 -33.16 1.32
C VAL A 280 19.60 -34.33 1.67
N GLU A 281 19.34 -35.54 1.19
CA GLU A 281 20.20 -36.71 1.40
C GLU A 281 21.60 -36.49 0.83
N SER A 282 21.70 -35.92 -0.38
CA SER A 282 22.99 -35.53 -0.98
C SER A 282 23.76 -34.53 -0.11
N ARG A 283 23.05 -33.51 0.42
CA ARG A 283 23.65 -32.53 1.35
C ARG A 283 24.10 -33.18 2.66
N ILE A 284 23.34 -34.12 3.21
CA ILE A 284 23.72 -34.88 4.42
C ILE A 284 24.97 -35.70 4.15
N SER A 285 25.07 -36.36 2.99
CA SER A 285 26.27 -37.11 2.61
C SER A 285 27.50 -36.21 2.55
N SER A 286 27.40 -35.04 1.90
CA SER A 286 28.50 -34.09 1.83
C SER A 286 28.92 -33.58 3.21
N VAL A 287 27.97 -33.28 4.10
CA VAL A 287 28.30 -32.86 5.48
C VAL A 287 28.97 -33.99 6.26
N LYS A 288 28.56 -35.24 6.02
CA LYS A 288 29.19 -36.41 6.64
C LYS A 288 30.64 -36.57 6.19
N ASP A 289 30.92 -36.40 4.90
CA ASP A 289 32.28 -36.48 4.37
C ASP A 289 33.17 -35.39 4.97
N THR A 290 32.67 -34.16 5.12
CA THR A 290 33.41 -33.08 5.79
C THR A 290 33.63 -33.33 7.28
N LEU A 291 32.73 -34.06 7.94
CA LEU A 291 32.90 -34.43 9.35
C LEU A 291 34.02 -35.46 9.50
N GLU A 292 34.07 -36.46 8.61
CA GLU A 292 35.14 -37.46 8.59
C GLU A 292 36.51 -36.82 8.33
N GLU A 293 36.59 -35.81 7.45
CA GLU A 293 37.83 -35.04 7.22
C GLU A 293 38.28 -34.30 8.48
N ILE A 294 37.36 -33.59 9.16
CA ILE A 294 37.66 -32.87 10.40
C ILE A 294 38.10 -33.84 11.51
N ASP A 295 37.48 -35.01 11.62
CA ASP A 295 37.85 -36.01 12.63
C ASP A 295 39.28 -36.52 12.41
N VAL A 296 39.70 -36.73 11.16
CA VAL A 296 41.08 -37.11 10.82
C VAL A 296 42.07 -35.99 11.17
N GLU A 297 41.76 -34.74 10.81
CA GLU A 297 42.61 -33.59 11.15
C GLU A 297 42.75 -33.42 12.67
N MET A 298 41.68 -33.67 13.42
CA MET A 298 41.68 -33.61 14.88
C MET A 298 42.58 -34.69 15.49
N GLU A 299 42.54 -35.94 15.00
CA GLU A 299 43.45 -37.01 15.46
C GLU A 299 44.93 -36.70 15.16
N GLU A 300 45.22 -36.10 14.00
CA GLU A 300 46.58 -35.67 13.64
C GLU A 300 47.07 -34.54 14.56
N MET A 301 46.21 -33.53 14.80
CA MET A 301 46.51 -32.43 15.73
C MET A 301 46.75 -32.96 17.15
N GLU A 302 45.91 -33.86 17.66
CA GLU A 302 46.11 -34.46 18.98
C GLU A 302 47.42 -35.25 19.09
N SER A 303 47.78 -35.99 18.03
CA SER A 303 49.04 -36.75 17.97
C SER A 303 50.25 -35.80 17.98
N SER A 304 50.19 -34.71 17.21
CA SER A 304 51.25 -33.69 17.20
C SER A 304 51.40 -32.98 18.56
N ALA A 305 50.27 -32.69 19.23
CA ALA A 305 50.28 -32.05 20.54
C ALA A 305 50.93 -32.94 21.60
N LYS A 306 50.66 -34.25 21.59
CA LYS A 306 51.32 -35.22 22.49
C LYS A 306 52.84 -35.22 22.32
N ILE A 307 53.34 -35.22 21.08
CA ILE A 307 54.78 -35.18 20.80
C ILE A 307 55.42 -33.90 21.36
N VAL A 308 54.77 -32.75 21.17
CA VAL A 308 55.26 -31.47 21.69
C VAL A 308 55.30 -31.47 23.22
N ASP A 309 54.27 -32.02 23.86
CA ASP A 309 54.17 -32.10 25.32
C ASP A 309 55.27 -33.02 25.91
N GLU A 310 55.53 -34.16 25.26
CA GLU A 310 56.64 -35.06 25.60
C GLU A 310 58.01 -34.39 25.44
N MET A 311 58.24 -33.68 24.32
CA MET A 311 59.48 -32.92 24.09
C MET A 311 59.67 -31.82 25.14
N MET A 312 58.61 -31.11 25.50
CA MET A 312 58.64 -30.07 26.53
C MET A 312 58.99 -30.66 27.91
N GLN A 313 58.42 -31.80 28.28
CA GLN A 313 58.78 -32.52 29.52
C GLN A 313 60.24 -32.97 29.53
N LEU A 314 60.74 -33.52 28.42
CA LEU A 314 62.15 -33.91 28.28
C LEU A 314 63.10 -32.73 28.47
N LEU A 315 62.78 -31.58 27.85
CA LEU A 315 63.59 -30.36 27.99
C LEU A 315 63.56 -29.82 29.43
N ALA A 316 62.39 -29.83 30.07
CA ALA A 316 62.21 -29.37 31.44
C ALA A 316 62.92 -30.25 32.50
N THR A 317 63.15 -31.54 32.18
CA THR A 317 63.79 -32.51 33.08
C THR A 317 65.27 -32.78 32.77
N ALA A 318 65.82 -32.13 31.75
CA ALA A 318 67.23 -32.25 31.40
C ALA A 318 68.15 -31.59 32.47
N PRO A 319 69.37 -32.13 32.70
CA PRO A 319 70.36 -31.50 33.57
C PRO A 319 70.80 -30.12 33.05
N TRP A 320 71.03 -29.16 33.97
CA TRP A 320 71.46 -27.79 33.67
C TRP A 320 72.89 -27.71 33.13
#